data_AF-A0A1E7Q898-F1
#
_entry.id   AF-A0A1E7Q898-F1
#
_cell.length_a   1.000
_cell.length_b   1.000
_cell.length_c   1.000
_cell.angle_alpha   90.00
_cell.angle_beta   90.00
_cell.angle_gamma   90.00
#
_symmetry.space_group_name_H-M   'P 1'
#
loop_
_entity.id
_entity.type
_entity.pdbx_description
1 polymer ?
#
loop_
_entity_poly.entity_id
_entity_poly.type
_entity_poly.pdbx_seq_one_letter_code
_entity_poly.pdbx_strand_id
1 'polypeptide(L)'
;MIIIGIDPDLTASGFAVINGRTIEQLQRVPFAEVVAWLTKQGSPQQLQVKIEEPNLIKPTFPRALPKAINKQAVNDRISQNVGQVKAVATLLIETITAAGYQVKPCRPLMGGHKTRCKKDAAYFNKLTGWTGRSNEDCRDAALIALFGR
;
A
#
# COMPACT_ATOMS: atom_id res chain seq x y z
N MET A 1 -5.71 5.52 18.86
CA MET A 1 -5.87 4.35 17.98
C MET A 1 -4.79 4.43 16.93
N ILE A 2 -4.00 3.38 16.78
CA ILE A 2 -2.92 3.32 15.79
C ILE A 2 -3.49 2.71 14.51
N ILE A 3 -3.19 3.32 13.37
CA ILE A 3 -3.59 2.83 12.05
C ILE A 3 -2.33 2.47 11.28
N ILE A 4 -2.30 1.24 10.76
CA ILE A 4 -1.24 0.75 9.90
C ILE A 4 -1.73 0.85 8.46
N GLY A 5 -0.97 1.52 7.60
CA GLY A 5 -1.22 1.58 6.16
C GLY A 5 -0.29 0.63 5.42
N ILE A 6 -0.83 -0.15 4.48
CA ILE A 6 -0.05 -1.05 3.64
C ILE A 6 -0.42 -0.84 2.17
N ASP A 7 0.59 -0.57 1.33
CA ASP A 7 0.53 -0.59 -0.13
C ASP A 7 1.27 -1.84 -0.63
N PRO A 8 0.56 -2.94 -0.99
CA PRO A 8 1.18 -4.22 -1.29
C PRO A 8 2.08 -4.19 -2.52
N ASP A 9 3.24 -4.85 -2.45
CA ASP A 9 4.09 -5.13 -3.60
C ASP A 9 4.82 -6.46 -3.40
N LEU A 10 5.28 -7.08 -4.50
CA LEU A 10 5.88 -8.41 -4.48
C LEU A 10 7.15 -8.48 -3.63
N THR A 11 7.98 -7.44 -3.68
CA THR A 11 9.31 -7.47 -3.05
C THR A 11 9.29 -6.95 -1.62
N ALA A 12 8.66 -5.81 -1.43
CA ALA A 12 8.44 -5.19 -0.14
C ALA A 12 7.19 -4.32 -0.27
N SER A 13 6.37 -4.19 0.76
CA SER A 13 5.20 -3.31 0.71
C SER A 13 5.56 -1.92 1.21
N GLY A 14 4.89 -0.89 0.71
CA GLY A 14 4.85 0.40 1.40
C GLY A 14 4.17 0.19 2.75
N PHE A 15 4.78 0.68 3.82
CA PHE A 15 4.28 0.52 5.19
C PHE A 15 4.33 1.84 5.93
N ALA A 16 3.22 2.19 6.60
CA ALA A 16 3.09 3.40 7.38
C ALA A 16 2.44 3.14 8.74
N VAL A 17 2.97 3.76 9.79
CA VAL A 17 2.37 3.76 11.14
C VAL A 17 1.83 5.16 11.42
N ILE A 18 0.53 5.25 11.68
CA ILE A 18 -0.17 6.49 11.99
C ILE A 18 -0.70 6.43 13.42
N ASN A 19 -0.41 7.45 14.20
CA ASN A 19 -1.01 7.66 15.51
C ASN A 19 -1.86 8.93 15.50
N GLY A 20 -3.18 8.74 15.53
CA GLY A 20 -4.12 9.83 15.32
C GLY A 20 -4.04 10.40 13.90
N ARG A 21 -3.38 11.54 13.74
CA ARG A 21 -3.15 12.19 12.42
C ARG A 21 -1.66 12.30 12.06
N THR A 22 -0.77 11.82 12.93
CA THR A 22 0.67 11.97 12.78
C THR A 22 1.25 10.69 12.21
N ILE A 23 2.10 10.82 11.21
CA ILE A 23 2.91 9.71 10.69
C ILE A 23 4.09 9.50 11.64
N GLU A 24 4.19 8.33 12.25
CA GLU A 24 5.31 7.96 13.13
C GLU A 24 6.42 7.25 12.36
N GLN A 25 6.06 6.46 11.34
CA GLN A 25 7.00 5.65 10.60
C GLN A 25 6.58 5.48 9.13
N LEU A 26 7.56 5.54 8.23
CA LEU A 26 7.44 5.17 6.82
C LEU A 26 8.61 4.27 6.42
N GLN A 27 8.30 3.12 5.84
CA GLN A 27 9.32 2.15 5.40
C GLN A 27 8.79 1.23 4.29
N ARG A 28 9.71 0.58 3.58
CA ARG A 28 9.43 -0.54 2.69
C ARG A 28 9.70 -1.82 3.47
N VAL A 29 8.73 -2.71 3.58
CA VAL A 29 8.81 -3.87 4.46
C VAL A 29 8.46 -5.14 3.67
N PRO A 30 9.37 -6.12 3.56
CA PRO A 30 9.07 -7.42 2.99
C PRO A 30 7.89 -8.10 3.69
N PHE A 31 7.16 -8.95 2.97
CA PHE A 31 6.00 -9.68 3.52
C PHE A 31 6.28 -10.32 4.88
N ALA A 32 7.39 -11.07 4.99
CA ALA A 32 7.75 -11.77 6.22
C ALA A 32 8.00 -10.82 7.41
N GLU A 33 8.56 -9.63 7.13
CA GLU A 33 8.81 -8.62 8.14
C GLU A 33 7.53 -7.91 8.58
N VAL A 34 6.53 -7.74 7.70
CA VAL A 34 5.20 -7.23 8.09
C VAL A 34 4.57 -8.17 9.11
N VAL A 35 4.57 -9.48 8.83
CA VAL A 35 4.04 -10.50 9.73
C VAL A 35 4.81 -10.49 11.05
N ALA A 36 6.14 -10.50 11.01
CA ALA A 36 6.97 -10.44 12.21
C ALA A 36 6.71 -9.17 13.04
N TRP A 37 6.57 -8.01 12.39
CA TRP A 37 6.27 -6.75 13.06
C TRP A 37 4.93 -6.81 13.81
N LEU A 38 3.90 -7.38 13.18
CA LEU A 38 2.59 -7.56 13.79
C LEU A 38 2.62 -8.55 14.95
N THR A 39 3.33 -9.68 14.85
CA THR A 39 3.42 -10.63 15.98
C THR A 39 4.08 -10.04 17.23
N LYS A 40 4.91 -9.00 17.07
CA LYS A 40 5.55 -8.28 18.18
C LYS A 40 4.63 -7.25 18.83
N GLN A 41 3.51 -6.90 18.21
CA GLN A 41 2.56 -5.98 18.82
C GLN A 41 1.69 -6.74 19.83
N GLY A 42 1.57 -6.21 21.04
CA GLY A 42 0.96 -6.94 22.16
C GLY A 42 -0.53 -7.23 21.99
N SER A 43 -1.34 -6.22 21.63
CA SER A 43 -2.81 -6.34 21.60
C SER A 43 -3.37 -5.90 20.25
N PRO A 44 -3.95 -6.84 19.46
CA PRO A 44 -4.58 -6.55 18.17
C PRO A 44 -5.74 -5.54 18.25
N GLN A 45 -6.39 -5.42 19.41
CA GLN A 45 -7.59 -4.60 19.61
C GLN A 45 -7.31 -3.09 19.54
N GLN A 46 -6.04 -2.66 19.62
CA GLN A 46 -5.64 -1.25 19.59
C GLN A 46 -5.19 -0.77 18.20
N LEU A 47 -5.12 -1.70 17.24
CA LEU A 47 -4.54 -1.51 15.92
C LEU A 47 -5.58 -1.79 14.83
N GLN A 48 -5.71 -0.86 13.89
CA GLN A 48 -6.44 -1.10 12.64
C GLN A 48 -5.45 -1.13 11.48
N VAL A 49 -5.53 -2.16 10.65
CA VAL A 49 -4.72 -2.26 9.43
C VAL A 49 -5.57 -1.91 8.23
N LYS A 50 -5.17 -0.89 7.47
CA LYS A 50 -5.76 -0.53 6.18
C LYS A 50 -4.82 -0.93 5.06
N ILE A 51 -5.31 -1.73 4.13
CA ILE A 51 -4.49 -2.31 3.05
C ILE A 51 -5.11 -1.93 1.71
N GLU A 52 -4.33 -1.43 0.77
CA GLU A 52 -4.80 -1.30 -0.61
C GLU A 52 -5.09 -2.70 -1.19
N GLU A 53 -6.33 -2.92 -1.65
CA GLU A 53 -6.76 -4.19 -2.24
C GLU A 53 -6.95 -4.05 -3.76
N PRO A 54 -5.93 -4.39 -4.57
CA PRO A 54 -5.98 -4.29 -6.04
C PRO A 54 -7.03 -5.21 -6.68
N ASN A 55 -7.57 -6.21 -5.96
CA ASN A 55 -8.67 -7.05 -6.42
C ASN A 55 -10.03 -6.34 -6.43
N LEU A 56 -10.16 -5.17 -5.79
CA LEU A 56 -11.39 -4.37 -5.85
C LEU A 56 -11.56 -3.60 -7.18
N ILE A 57 -10.56 -3.65 -8.07
CA ILE A 57 -10.60 -3.06 -9.40
C ILE A 57 -10.21 -4.09 -10.48
N LYS A 58 -10.49 -3.77 -11.75
CA LYS A 58 -10.14 -4.63 -12.88
C LYS A 58 -8.62 -4.88 -12.93
N PRO A 59 -8.18 -6.13 -13.20
CA PRO A 59 -6.78 -6.53 -13.08
C PRO A 59 -5.85 -5.78 -14.03
N THR A 60 -6.30 -5.43 -15.23
CA THR A 60 -5.50 -4.64 -16.18
C THR A 60 -6.42 -3.85 -17.09
N PHE A 61 -6.04 -2.61 -17.38
CA PHE A 61 -6.65 -1.82 -18.45
C PHE A 61 -5.77 -1.90 -19.68
N PRO A 62 -6.33 -2.13 -20.89
CA PRO A 62 -5.56 -2.03 -22.12
C PRO A 62 -4.88 -0.66 -22.19
N ARG A 63 -3.55 -0.64 -22.16
CA ARG A 63 -2.79 0.61 -22.28
C ARG A 63 -2.46 0.85 -23.75
N ALA A 64 -2.59 2.10 -24.18
CA ALA A 64 -1.96 2.54 -25.41
C ALA A 64 -0.44 2.45 -25.20
N LEU A 65 0.21 1.50 -25.88
CA LEU A 65 1.66 1.32 -25.87
C LEU A 65 2.24 1.76 -27.23
N PRO A 66 2.27 3.08 -27.53
CA PRO A 66 2.62 3.59 -28.86
C PRO A 66 4.06 3.26 -29.30
N LYS A 67 4.97 2.99 -28.34
CA LYS A 67 6.39 2.73 -28.59
C LYS A 67 6.83 1.27 -28.42
N ALA A 68 5.92 0.34 -28.07
CA ALA A 68 6.31 -1.05 -27.84
C ALA A 68 6.33 -1.85 -29.14
N ILE A 69 7.47 -2.49 -29.43
CA ILE A 69 7.66 -3.38 -30.60
C ILE A 69 6.74 -4.60 -30.50
N ASN A 70 6.61 -5.19 -29.32
CA ASN A 70 5.68 -6.30 -29.05
C ASN A 70 4.72 -5.92 -27.91
N LYS A 71 3.59 -5.30 -28.27
CA LYS A 71 2.58 -4.82 -27.32
C LYS A 71 1.97 -5.94 -26.49
N GLN A 72 1.79 -7.13 -27.08
CA GLN A 72 1.18 -8.27 -26.40
C GLN A 72 2.08 -8.79 -25.29
N ALA A 73 3.35 -9.08 -25.60
CA ALA A 73 4.31 -9.57 -24.60
C ALA A 73 4.48 -8.59 -23.41
N VAL A 74 4.46 -7.28 -23.68
CA VAL A 74 4.49 -6.25 -22.62
C VAL A 74 3.22 -6.31 -21.77
N ASN A 75 2.03 -6.43 -22.38
CA ASN A 75 0.78 -6.56 -21.66
C ASN A 75 0.70 -7.84 -20.81
N ASP A 76 1.19 -8.97 -21.33
CA ASP A 76 1.20 -10.25 -20.61
C ASP A 76 2.09 -10.17 -19.37
N ARG A 77 3.28 -9.57 -19.50
CA ARG A 77 4.18 -9.31 -18.37
C ARG A 77 3.54 -8.39 -17.33
N ILE A 78 2.88 -7.32 -17.76
CA ILE A 78 2.15 -6.43 -16.84
C ILE A 78 1.06 -7.20 -16.11
N SER A 79 0.32 -8.05 -16.82
CA SER A 79 -0.76 -8.85 -16.24
C SER A 79 -0.23 -9.86 -15.20
N GLN A 80 0.92 -10.50 -15.48
CA GLN A 80 1.59 -11.36 -14.51
C GLN A 80 2.05 -10.59 -13.26
N ASN A 81 2.69 -9.44 -13.44
CA ASN A 81 3.12 -8.60 -12.31
C ASN A 81 1.93 -8.13 -11.45
N VAL A 82 0.81 -7.74 -12.08
CA VAL A 82 -0.41 -7.38 -11.34
C VAL A 82 -0.97 -8.59 -10.60
N GLY A 83 -0.96 -9.77 -11.21
CA GLY A 83 -1.34 -11.03 -10.56
C GLY A 83 -0.51 -11.31 -9.30
N GLN A 84 0.82 -11.10 -9.37
CA GLN A 84 1.73 -11.28 -8.22
C GLN A 84 1.40 -10.31 -7.08
N VAL A 85 1.17 -9.02 -7.37
CA VAL A 85 0.80 -8.03 -6.34
C VAL A 85 -0.56 -8.36 -5.72
N LYS A 86 -1.53 -8.79 -6.53
CA LYS A 86 -2.85 -9.25 -6.04
C LYS A 86 -2.74 -10.44 -5.10
N ALA A 87 -1.90 -11.42 -5.43
CA ALA A 87 -1.65 -12.57 -4.56
C ALA A 87 -1.05 -12.12 -3.22
N VAL A 88 -0.07 -11.21 -3.22
CA VAL A 88 0.52 -10.68 -1.99
C VAL A 88 -0.50 -9.91 -1.15
N ALA A 89 -1.35 -9.08 -1.76
CA ALA A 89 -2.41 -8.36 -1.05
C ALA A 89 -3.38 -9.34 -0.35
N THR A 90 -3.83 -10.38 -1.07
CA THR A 90 -4.70 -11.43 -0.51
C THR A 90 -4.04 -12.14 0.66
N LEU A 91 -2.78 -12.59 0.51
CA LEU A 91 -2.06 -13.29 1.57
C LEU A 91 -1.81 -12.40 2.79
N LEU A 92 -1.54 -11.11 2.60
CA LEU A 92 -1.40 -10.16 3.71
C LEU A 92 -2.72 -10.02 4.46
N ILE A 93 -3.84 -9.80 3.77
CA ILE A 93 -5.15 -9.68 4.42
C ILE A 93 -5.49 -10.95 5.19
N GLU A 94 -5.32 -12.12 4.59
CA GLU A 94 -5.59 -13.41 5.21
C GLU A 94 -4.73 -13.63 6.46
N THR A 95 -3.40 -13.45 6.33
CA THR A 95 -2.44 -13.68 7.42
C THR A 95 -2.69 -12.72 8.59
N ILE A 96 -2.94 -11.44 8.31
CA ILE A 96 -3.15 -10.41 9.34
C ILE A 96 -4.48 -10.61 10.04
N THR A 97 -5.53 -10.99 9.30
CA THR A 97 -6.84 -11.34 9.87
C THR A 97 -6.74 -12.58 10.75
N ALA A 98 -6.02 -13.62 10.29
CA ALA A 98 -5.79 -14.83 11.08
C ALA A 98 -5.00 -14.57 12.37
N ALA A 99 -4.11 -13.56 12.37
CA ALA A 99 -3.42 -13.08 13.56
C ALA A 99 -4.30 -12.25 14.52
N GLY A 100 -5.59 -12.07 14.22
CA GLY A 100 -6.58 -11.42 15.08
C GLY A 100 -6.67 -9.89 14.94
N TYR A 101 -6.01 -9.30 13.95
CA TYR A 101 -6.05 -7.86 13.69
C TYR A 101 -7.29 -7.45 12.90
N GLN A 102 -7.79 -6.23 13.16
CA GLN A 102 -8.83 -5.64 12.33
C GLN A 102 -8.23 -5.17 11.00
N VAL A 103 -8.51 -5.91 9.92
CA VAL A 103 -8.10 -5.54 8.57
C VAL A 103 -9.26 -4.85 7.84
N LYS A 104 -8.95 -3.72 7.21
CA LYS A 104 -9.83 -2.98 6.33
C LYS A 104 -9.23 -2.92 4.93
N PRO A 105 -9.70 -3.75 3.99
CA PRO A 105 -9.36 -3.62 2.58
C PRO A 105 -9.89 -2.30 2.04
N CYS A 106 -9.03 -1.52 1.39
CA CYS A 106 -9.33 -0.22 0.81
C CYS A 106 -9.16 -0.28 -0.70
N ARG A 107 -10.04 0.39 -1.43
CA ARG A 107 -9.84 0.57 -2.87
C ARG A 107 -8.60 1.46 -3.12
N PRO A 108 -7.88 1.26 -4.24
CA PRO A 108 -6.82 2.17 -4.62
C PRO A 108 -7.30 3.62 -4.64
N LEU A 109 -6.57 4.49 -3.96
CA LEU A 109 -6.94 5.91 -3.90
C LEU A 109 -6.79 6.55 -5.27
N MET A 110 -7.80 7.31 -5.69
CA MET A 110 -7.84 8.01 -6.97
C MET A 110 -7.85 9.53 -6.79
N GLY A 111 -7.43 10.26 -7.83
CA GLY A 111 -7.53 11.72 -7.90
C GLY A 111 -6.19 12.46 -7.96
N GLY A 112 -6.27 13.78 -8.19
CA GLY A 112 -5.12 14.65 -8.40
C GLY A 112 -4.20 14.75 -7.18
N HIS A 113 -4.77 14.83 -5.97
CA HIS A 113 -3.99 14.91 -4.73
C HIS A 113 -3.17 13.65 -4.47
N LYS A 114 -3.76 12.46 -4.66
CA LYS A 114 -3.04 11.18 -4.55
C LYS A 114 -1.87 11.12 -5.53
N THR A 115 -2.15 11.44 -6.80
CA THR A 115 -1.14 11.42 -7.87
C THR A 115 0.00 12.41 -7.58
N ARG A 116 -0.33 13.59 -7.06
CA ARG A 116 0.67 14.60 -6.68
C ARG A 116 1.51 14.14 -5.50
N CYS A 117 0.89 13.68 -4.41
CA CYS A 117 1.62 13.14 -3.26
C CYS A 117 2.55 11.98 -3.66
N LYS A 118 2.11 11.10 -4.57
CA LYS A 118 2.95 10.01 -5.06
C LYS A 118 4.23 10.52 -5.73
N LYS A 119 4.16 11.58 -6.55
CA LYS A 119 5.30 12.09 -7.34
C LYS A 119 6.10 13.21 -6.67
N ASP A 120 5.50 13.93 -5.72
CA ASP A 120 6.06 15.13 -5.10
C ASP A 120 6.14 14.95 -3.58
N ALA A 121 7.36 14.65 -3.11
CA ALA A 121 7.63 14.47 -1.68
C ALA A 121 7.43 15.76 -0.88
N ALA A 122 7.71 16.94 -1.46
CA ALA A 122 7.53 18.21 -0.76
C ALA A 122 6.05 18.50 -0.55
N TYR A 123 5.22 18.21 -1.55
CA TYR A 123 3.77 18.31 -1.41
C TYR A 123 3.21 17.34 -0.38
N PHE A 124 3.66 16.08 -0.39
CA PHE A 124 3.30 15.10 0.63
C PHE A 124 3.67 15.59 2.03
N ASN A 125 4.91 16.04 2.23
CA ASN A 125 5.38 16.55 3.52
C ASN A 125 4.56 17.75 4.01
N LYS A 126 4.21 18.68 3.11
CA LYS A 126 3.34 19.82 3.44
C LYS A 126 1.93 19.37 3.86
N LEU A 127 1.39 18.35 3.20
CA LEU A 127 0.04 17.84 3.48
C LEU A 127 -0.03 17.06 4.80
N THR A 128 0.98 16.25 5.08
CA THR A 128 0.97 15.28 6.18
C THR A 128 1.77 15.70 7.40
N GLY A 129 2.62 16.72 7.27
CA GLY A 129 3.58 17.13 8.30
C GLY A 129 4.81 16.22 8.39
N TRP A 130 5.02 15.30 7.45
CA TRP A 130 6.20 14.42 7.45
C TRP A 130 7.48 15.21 7.20
N THR A 131 8.51 14.98 8.02
CA THR A 131 9.81 15.67 7.91
C THR A 131 10.94 14.76 7.44
N GLY A 132 10.72 13.45 7.39
CA GLY A 132 11.71 12.46 6.98
C GLY A 132 11.78 12.24 5.47
N ARG A 133 12.64 11.30 5.06
CA ARG A 133 12.66 10.79 3.68
C ARG A 133 11.42 9.93 3.43
N SER A 134 10.95 9.89 2.19
CA SER A 134 9.86 9.01 1.76
C SER A 134 10.08 8.57 0.31
N ASN A 135 9.61 7.37 -0.02
CA ASN A 135 9.47 6.89 -1.41
C ASN A 135 7.98 6.85 -1.80
N GLU A 136 7.70 6.58 -3.07
CA GLU A 136 6.34 6.60 -3.60
C GLU A 136 5.39 5.64 -2.88
N ASP A 137 5.81 4.41 -2.61
CA ASP A 137 4.96 3.37 -2.02
C ASP A 137 4.69 3.64 -0.54
N CYS A 138 5.68 4.14 0.19
CA CYS A 138 5.47 4.58 1.58
C CYS A 138 4.47 5.75 1.65
N ARG A 139 4.52 6.67 0.68
CA ARG A 139 3.55 7.77 0.61
C ARG A 139 2.15 7.24 0.31
N ASP A 140 2.00 6.31 -0.63
CA ASP A 140 0.71 5.67 -0.91
C ASP A 140 0.17 4.93 0.33
N ALA A 141 1.00 4.16 1.03
CA ALA A 141 0.62 3.50 2.28
C ALA A 141 0.14 4.49 3.37
N ALA A 142 0.83 5.61 3.54
CA ALA A 142 0.42 6.66 4.48
C ALA A 142 -0.92 7.29 4.11
N LEU A 143 -1.14 7.55 2.81
CA LEU A 143 -2.41 8.09 2.33
C LEU A 143 -3.56 7.08 2.51
N ILE A 144 -3.31 5.78 2.29
CA ILE A 144 -4.28 4.71 2.57
C ILE A 144 -4.64 4.69 4.06
N ALA A 145 -3.67 4.78 4.96
CA ALA A 145 -3.94 4.85 6.39
C ALA A 145 -4.82 6.06 6.76
N LEU A 146 -4.46 7.25 6.26
CA LEU A 146 -5.11 8.53 6.58
C LEU A 146 -6.50 8.68 5.93
N PHE A 147 -6.64 8.28 4.67
CA PHE A 147 -7.81 8.62 3.83
C PHE A 147 -8.53 7.41 3.24
N GLY A 148 -7.95 6.22 3.32
CA GLY A 148 -8.56 4.98 2.83
C GLY A 148 -9.91 4.72 3.49
N ARG A 149 -10.91 4.49 2.65
CA ARG A 149 -12.31 4.20 3.02
C ARG A 149 -12.70 2.78 2.66
#